data_AF-A0A228HK28-F1
#
_entry.id   AF-A0A228HK28-F1
#
_cell.length_a   1.000
_cell.length_b   1.000
_cell.length_c   1.000
_cell.angle_alpha   90.00
_cell.angle_beta   90.00
_cell.angle_gamma   90.00
#
_symmetry.space_group_name_H-M   'P 1'
#
loop_
_entity.id
_entity.type
_entity.pdbx_description
1 polymer ?
#
loop_
_entity_poly.entity_id
_entity_poly.type
_entity_poly.pdbx_seq_one_letter_code
_entity_poly.pdbx_strand_id
1 'polypeptide(L)'
;MASSRNKLKSASRKRRYELRVPDIPIPQPNKFQLQHVMPNNLKSLLTSLFTVALTTAHTEAVAADVEANLQRKLQTELPELKIEHVMPSKIDGLYEVTANSQIFYSNSSASHIIIGNLFDTNSQENITETQLNKINSININDLPFQYAIKQKNGTGERVIATFFDPNCSFYKKMSPELGKVPNATVYIFLYPVLSADSAIKSEIILCADNRLQAWKQWVERGKTTVPRKRCQPTITKELLSLGKKLNIRGTPTTFLPSGERVAGFISGKDLADKIDRNHHVELGTPSRP
;
A
#
# COMPACT_ATOMS: atom_id res chain seq x y z
N MET A 1 -68.90 35.17 34.25
CA MET A 1 -68.68 35.77 32.91
C MET A 1 -67.28 35.36 32.48
N ALA A 2 -67.11 34.23 31.79
CA ALA A 2 -67.40 33.91 30.39
C ALA A 2 -66.18 34.15 29.48
N SER A 3 -65.75 33.09 28.79
CA SER A 3 -65.24 33.03 27.41
C SER A 3 -64.19 31.91 27.31
N SER A 4 -64.57 30.67 27.05
CA SER A 4 -65.03 30.07 25.79
C SER A 4 -63.96 29.96 24.70
N ARG A 5 -63.84 28.73 24.21
CA ARG A 5 -62.89 28.19 23.23
C ARG A 5 -63.05 28.88 21.87
N ASN A 6 -61.96 29.02 21.12
CA ASN A 6 -62.04 28.76 19.69
C ASN A 6 -60.72 28.31 19.05
N LYS A 7 -60.82 27.21 18.30
CA LYS A 7 -59.80 26.63 17.43
C LYS A 7 -59.73 27.45 16.13
N LEU A 8 -58.54 27.76 15.63
CA LEU A 8 -58.33 28.05 14.20
C LEU A 8 -57.04 27.37 13.73
N LYS A 9 -57.23 26.54 12.70
CA LYS A 9 -56.24 25.76 11.96
C LYS A 9 -55.41 26.67 11.06
N SER A 10 -54.11 26.45 10.93
CA SER A 10 -53.38 26.84 9.72
C SER A 10 -52.61 25.65 9.16
N ALA A 11 -52.80 25.43 7.86
CA ALA A 11 -52.33 24.29 7.09
C ALA A 11 -50.93 24.57 6.52
N SER A 12 -49.97 23.69 6.79
CA SER A 12 -48.67 23.67 6.11
C SER A 12 -48.70 22.68 4.95
N ARG A 13 -48.67 23.21 3.73
CA ARG A 13 -48.63 22.50 2.45
C ARG A 13 -47.21 21.95 2.23
N LYS A 14 -46.98 20.64 2.42
CA LYS A 14 -45.77 19.97 1.94
C LYS A 14 -45.89 19.72 0.42
N ARG A 15 -45.14 20.46 -0.39
CA ARG A 15 -44.91 20.11 -1.82
C ARG A 15 -43.93 18.93 -1.87
N ARG A 16 -44.43 17.76 -2.28
CA ARG A 16 -43.62 16.62 -2.71
C ARG A 16 -43.23 16.87 -4.16
N TYR A 17 -41.93 16.97 -4.43
CA TYR A 17 -41.39 16.93 -5.79
C TYR A 17 -41.18 15.45 -6.13
N GLU A 18 -41.96 14.95 -7.07
CA GLU A 18 -41.90 13.58 -7.58
C GLU A 18 -41.00 13.61 -8.83
N LEU A 19 -39.75 13.20 -8.68
CA LEU A 19 -38.80 13.05 -9.79
C LEU A 19 -39.21 11.81 -10.59
N ARG A 20 -39.84 12.05 -11.75
CA ARG A 20 -40.23 11.02 -12.71
C ARG A 20 -38.98 10.59 -13.49
N VAL A 21 -38.41 9.44 -13.14
CA VAL A 21 -37.33 8.78 -13.91
C VAL A 21 -37.97 8.07 -15.11
N PRO A 22 -37.52 8.28 -16.36
CA PRO A 22 -38.02 7.53 -17.51
C PRO A 22 -37.48 6.09 -17.48
N ASP A 23 -38.39 5.12 -17.68
CA ASP A 23 -38.06 3.69 -17.82
C ASP A 23 -37.25 3.44 -19.10
N ILE A 24 -36.03 2.91 -18.93
CA ILE A 24 -35.18 2.43 -20.02
C ILE A 24 -35.47 0.93 -20.20
N PRO A 25 -35.87 0.46 -21.39
CA PRO A 25 -36.17 -0.94 -21.60
C PRO A 25 -34.90 -1.80 -21.57
N ILE A 26 -34.90 -2.80 -20.68
CA ILE A 26 -33.85 -3.81 -20.54
C ILE A 26 -34.05 -4.87 -21.65
N PRO A 27 -33.07 -5.10 -22.55
CA PRO A 27 -33.16 -6.19 -23.52
C PRO A 27 -33.05 -7.54 -22.82
N GLN A 28 -34.02 -8.42 -23.09
CA GLN A 28 -34.06 -9.79 -22.57
C GLN A 28 -32.97 -10.66 -23.23
N PRO A 29 -32.28 -11.52 -22.47
CA PRO A 29 -31.32 -12.45 -23.06
C PRO A 29 -32.04 -13.54 -23.86
N ASN A 30 -31.73 -13.63 -25.15
CA ASN A 30 -32.14 -14.72 -26.02
C ASN A 30 -31.62 -16.06 -25.47
N LYS A 31 -32.55 -17.00 -25.23
CA LYS A 31 -32.22 -18.41 -24.94
C LYS A 31 -31.62 -19.04 -26.18
N PHE A 32 -30.29 -19.15 -26.22
CA PHE A 32 -29.60 -20.04 -27.14
C PHE A 32 -29.92 -21.49 -26.73
N GLN A 33 -30.75 -22.15 -27.52
CA GLN A 33 -31.02 -23.59 -27.43
C GLN A 33 -29.82 -24.34 -28.00
N LEU A 34 -29.08 -25.03 -27.15
CA LEU A 34 -28.09 -26.03 -27.56
C LEU A 34 -28.83 -27.26 -28.09
N GLN A 35 -28.91 -27.39 -29.41
CA GLN A 35 -29.32 -28.64 -30.04
C GLN A 35 -28.16 -29.64 -29.94
N HIS A 36 -28.36 -30.66 -29.11
CA HIS A 36 -27.56 -31.88 -29.15
C HIS A 36 -27.79 -32.59 -30.48
N VAL A 37 -26.80 -32.50 -31.37
CA VAL A 37 -26.67 -33.41 -32.51
C VAL A 37 -25.56 -34.39 -32.18
N MET A 38 -25.94 -35.61 -31.80
CA MET A 38 -25.05 -36.76 -31.88
C MET A 38 -25.09 -37.32 -33.30
N PRO A 39 -23.93 -37.68 -33.87
CA PRO A 39 -23.87 -38.77 -34.81
C PRO A 39 -23.16 -39.97 -34.19
N ASN A 40 -23.90 -41.08 -34.12
CA ASN A 40 -23.34 -42.42 -34.15
C ASN A 40 -22.48 -42.57 -35.40
N ASN A 41 -21.21 -42.98 -35.26
CA ASN A 41 -20.66 -44.10 -36.01
C ASN A 41 -19.21 -44.39 -35.58
N LEU A 42 -19.12 -45.43 -34.77
CA LEU A 42 -17.91 -46.18 -34.48
C LEU A 42 -17.59 -47.04 -35.71
N LYS A 43 -16.56 -46.69 -36.47
CA LYS A 43 -15.55 -47.57 -37.10
C LYS A 43 -14.81 -46.86 -38.23
N SER A 44 -13.50 -47.09 -38.25
CA SER A 44 -12.58 -46.92 -39.38
C SER A 44 -12.02 -45.51 -39.63
N LEU A 45 -10.79 -45.27 -39.15
CA LEU A 45 -9.60 -45.18 -40.01
C LEU A 45 -8.41 -44.62 -39.22
N LEU A 46 -7.51 -45.53 -38.86
CA LEU A 46 -6.09 -45.25 -38.63
C LEU A 46 -5.49 -44.74 -39.95
N THR A 47 -5.03 -43.49 -40.01
CA THR A 47 -3.84 -43.01 -40.74
C THR A 47 -3.86 -41.48 -40.86
N SER A 48 -3.08 -40.80 -40.00
CA SER A 48 -2.21 -39.66 -40.36
C SER A 48 -1.76 -38.96 -39.07
N LEU A 49 -0.76 -39.54 -38.41
CA LEU A 49 0.11 -38.82 -37.49
C LEU A 49 1.28 -38.31 -38.34
N PHE A 50 1.35 -37.01 -38.60
CA PHE A 50 2.54 -36.16 -38.44
C PHE A 50 2.22 -34.74 -38.93
N THR A 51 2.88 -33.75 -38.31
CA THR A 51 2.92 -32.31 -38.66
C THR A 51 1.68 -31.44 -38.38
N VAL A 52 1.37 -31.17 -37.09
CA VAL A 52 1.08 -29.81 -36.58
C VAL A 52 1.32 -29.81 -35.06
N ALA A 53 2.57 -29.72 -34.61
CA ALA A 53 2.87 -29.53 -33.19
C ALA A 53 4.23 -28.84 -33.02
N LEU A 54 4.37 -27.61 -33.54
CA LEU A 54 5.56 -26.79 -33.30
C LEU A 54 5.26 -25.29 -33.46
N THR A 55 4.28 -24.74 -32.74
CA THR A 55 4.01 -23.28 -32.79
C THR A 55 3.69 -22.61 -31.45
N THR A 56 3.87 -23.28 -30.30
CA THR A 56 3.61 -22.65 -28.99
C THR A 56 4.83 -22.00 -28.33
N ALA A 57 6.02 -22.02 -28.96
CA ALA A 57 7.24 -21.46 -28.38
C ALA A 57 7.62 -20.04 -28.86
N HIS A 58 6.87 -19.44 -29.79
CA HIS A 58 7.24 -18.15 -30.40
C HIS A 58 6.66 -16.90 -29.72
N THR A 59 5.71 -17.04 -28.79
CA THR A 59 5.07 -15.87 -28.15
C THR A 59 5.87 -15.31 -26.97
N GLU A 60 6.59 -16.15 -26.21
CA GLU A 60 7.37 -15.67 -25.05
C GLU A 60 8.65 -14.92 -25.47
N ALA A 61 9.31 -15.38 -26.55
CA ALA A 61 10.53 -14.76 -27.05
C ALA A 61 10.31 -13.32 -27.58
N VAL A 62 9.13 -13.04 -28.14
CA VAL A 62 8.78 -11.70 -28.65
C VAL A 62 8.49 -10.72 -27.52
N ALA A 63 7.82 -11.17 -26.44
CA ALA A 63 7.52 -10.32 -25.29
C ALA A 63 8.80 -9.86 -24.56
N ALA A 64 9.73 -10.78 -24.33
CA ALA A 64 11.02 -10.48 -23.70
C ALA A 64 11.87 -9.50 -24.54
N ASP A 65 11.79 -9.59 -25.86
CA ASP A 65 12.50 -8.67 -26.76
C ASP A 65 11.94 -7.24 -26.69
N VAL A 66 10.61 -7.08 -26.57
CA VAL A 66 10.00 -5.75 -26.41
C VAL A 66 10.44 -5.07 -25.11
N GLU A 67 10.45 -5.80 -23.99
CA GLU A 67 10.87 -5.27 -22.69
C GLU A 67 12.34 -4.83 -22.69
N ALA A 68 13.23 -5.66 -23.24
CA ALA A 68 14.65 -5.35 -23.34
C ALA A 68 14.93 -4.17 -24.28
N ASN A 69 14.23 -4.08 -25.41
CA ASN A 69 14.30 -2.94 -26.32
C ASN A 69 13.80 -1.66 -25.65
N LEU A 70 12.67 -1.73 -24.94
CA LEU A 70 12.08 -0.60 -24.22
C LEU A 70 13.02 -0.11 -23.11
N GLN A 71 13.60 -1.02 -22.33
CA GLN A 71 14.57 -0.68 -21.29
C GLN A 71 15.78 0.07 -21.85
N ARG A 72 16.39 -0.44 -22.94
CA ARG A 72 17.52 0.24 -23.60
C ARG A 72 17.15 1.63 -24.12
N LYS A 73 15.96 1.76 -24.71
CA LYS A 73 15.49 3.03 -25.25
C LYS A 73 15.24 4.03 -24.14
N LEU A 74 14.51 3.65 -23.09
CA LEU A 74 14.28 4.50 -21.92
C LEU A 74 15.59 4.92 -21.25
N GLN A 75 16.57 4.02 -21.14
CA GLN A 75 17.89 4.37 -20.59
C GLN A 75 18.64 5.41 -21.44
N THR A 76 18.41 5.41 -22.75
CA THR A 76 19.02 6.37 -23.69
C THR A 76 18.33 7.73 -23.63
N GLU A 77 16.99 7.74 -23.61
CA GLU A 77 16.17 8.96 -23.58
C GLU A 77 16.15 9.64 -22.20
N LEU A 78 16.32 8.86 -21.13
CA LEU A 78 16.29 9.31 -19.73
C LEU A 78 17.61 8.95 -19.02
N PRO A 79 18.75 9.54 -19.41
CA PRO A 79 20.07 9.15 -18.90
C PRO A 79 20.26 9.37 -17.39
N GLU A 80 19.49 10.27 -16.79
CA GLU A 80 19.49 10.55 -15.35
C GLU A 80 18.82 9.44 -14.51
N LEU A 81 18.02 8.59 -15.15
CA LEU A 81 17.34 7.48 -14.50
C LEU A 81 18.12 6.20 -14.73
N LYS A 82 18.45 5.47 -13.66
CA LYS A 82 18.90 4.09 -13.78
C LYS A 82 17.67 3.21 -13.98
N ILE A 83 17.45 2.71 -15.19
CA ILE A 83 16.33 1.81 -15.49
C ILE A 83 16.69 0.41 -15.01
N GLU A 84 15.97 -0.07 -14.00
CA GLU A 84 16.27 -1.33 -13.30
C GLU A 84 15.49 -2.49 -13.92
N HIS A 85 14.17 -2.32 -14.09
CA HIS A 85 13.29 -3.33 -14.63
C HIS A 85 12.20 -2.71 -15.51
N VAL A 86 11.82 -3.42 -16.56
CA VAL A 86 10.65 -3.11 -17.40
C VAL A 86 9.81 -4.37 -17.49
N MET A 87 8.51 -4.24 -17.26
CA MET A 87 7.58 -5.37 -17.37
C MET A 87 6.20 -4.91 -17.84
N PRO A 88 5.36 -5.81 -18.38
CA PRO A 88 4.00 -5.46 -18.78
C PRO A 88 3.17 -5.05 -17.56
N SER A 89 2.38 -3.99 -17.69
CA SER A 89 1.44 -3.59 -16.64
C SER A 89 0.12 -4.37 -16.75
N LYS A 90 -0.82 -4.12 -15.83
CA LYS A 90 -2.20 -4.64 -15.91
C LYS A 90 -3.05 -3.95 -16.98
N ILE A 91 -2.54 -2.90 -17.62
CA ILE A 91 -3.18 -2.21 -18.75
C ILE A 91 -2.43 -2.60 -20.02
N ASP A 92 -3.16 -3.15 -20.99
CA ASP A 92 -2.60 -3.55 -22.28
C ASP A 92 -1.90 -2.38 -23.00
N GLY A 93 -0.71 -2.66 -23.53
CA GLY A 93 0.12 -1.68 -24.23
C GLY A 93 0.90 -0.72 -23.31
N LEU A 94 0.69 -0.80 -22.00
CA LEU A 94 1.42 -0.02 -21.00
C LEU A 94 2.39 -0.93 -20.23
N TYR A 95 3.60 -0.44 -20.04
CA TYR A 95 4.68 -1.12 -19.33
C TYR A 95 4.97 -0.39 -18.02
N GLU A 96 5.13 -1.16 -16.96
CA GLU A 96 5.64 -0.70 -15.69
C GLU A 96 7.17 -0.65 -15.74
N VAL A 97 7.72 0.49 -15.37
CA VAL A 97 9.16 0.73 -15.39
C VAL A 97 9.61 1.07 -13.98
N THR A 98 10.52 0.26 -13.45
CA THR A 98 11.21 0.54 -12.20
C THR A 98 12.51 1.27 -12.49
N ALA A 99 12.68 2.46 -11.91
CA ALA A 99 13.91 3.22 -12.00
C ALA A 99 14.19 3.98 -10.69
N ASN A 100 15.43 3.93 -10.21
CA ASN A 100 15.84 4.55 -8.94
C ASN A 100 14.88 4.22 -7.77
N SER A 101 14.42 2.97 -7.68
CA SER A 101 13.42 2.51 -6.69
C SER A 101 12.06 3.23 -6.75
N GLN A 102 11.73 3.81 -7.90
CA GLN A 102 10.42 4.38 -8.24
C GLN A 102 9.78 3.61 -9.38
N ILE A 103 8.47 3.78 -9.54
CA ILE A 103 7.72 3.22 -10.64
C ILE A 103 7.10 4.37 -11.45
N PHE A 104 7.23 4.26 -12.76
CA PHE A 104 6.44 5.02 -13.72
C PHE A 104 5.99 4.08 -14.84
N TYR A 105 5.15 4.58 -15.74
CA TYR A 105 4.63 3.78 -16.84
C TYR A 105 5.03 4.37 -18.19
N SER A 106 5.22 3.52 -19.19
CA SER A 106 5.57 3.92 -20.55
C SER A 106 4.80 3.08 -21.58
N ASN A 107 4.54 3.65 -22.75
CA ASN A 107 4.13 2.85 -23.90
C ASN A 107 5.33 2.05 -24.47
N SER A 108 5.06 1.03 -25.28
CA SER A 108 6.08 0.13 -25.87
C SER A 108 7.16 0.84 -26.70
N SER A 109 6.88 2.04 -27.21
CA SER A 109 7.80 2.82 -28.04
C SER A 109 8.67 3.81 -27.26
N ALA A 110 8.54 3.89 -25.93
CA ALA A 110 9.19 4.88 -25.06
C ALA A 110 8.87 6.35 -25.39
N SER A 111 7.84 6.62 -26.20
CA SER A 111 7.53 7.99 -26.67
C SER A 111 6.73 8.80 -25.65
N HIS A 112 6.08 8.13 -24.69
CA HIS A 112 5.25 8.78 -23.68
C HIS A 112 5.45 8.08 -22.34
N ILE A 113 5.51 8.88 -21.27
CA ILE A 113 5.57 8.41 -19.90
C ILE A 113 4.38 8.91 -19.09
N ILE A 114 3.96 8.11 -18.11
CA ILE A 114 2.93 8.45 -17.13
C ILE A 114 3.55 8.31 -15.75
N ILE A 115 3.51 9.39 -14.98
CA ILE A 115 3.94 9.41 -13.58
C ILE A 115 2.67 9.45 -12.72
N GLY A 116 2.46 8.41 -11.92
CA GLY A 116 1.27 8.29 -11.10
C GLY A 116 1.07 6.87 -10.58
N ASN A 117 -0.11 6.66 -10.00
CA ASN A 117 -0.51 5.39 -9.44
C ASN A 117 -1.58 4.74 -10.31
N LEU A 118 -1.44 3.43 -10.52
CA LEU A 118 -2.42 2.57 -11.11
C LEU A 118 -3.24 1.92 -9.98
N PHE A 119 -4.55 2.07 -10.07
CA PHE A 119 -5.51 1.45 -9.15
C PHE A 119 -6.26 0.34 -9.87
N ASP A 120 -6.33 -0.84 -9.27
CA ASP A 120 -7.24 -1.89 -9.70
C ASP A 120 -8.62 -1.58 -9.13
N THR A 121 -9.61 -1.39 -10.00
CA THR A 121 -10.95 -0.96 -9.60
C THR A 121 -11.79 -2.08 -8.98
N ASN A 122 -11.42 -3.34 -9.19
CA ASN A 122 -12.15 -4.50 -8.65
C ASN A 122 -11.81 -4.70 -7.17
N SER A 123 -10.52 -4.63 -6.86
CA SER A 123 -9.96 -4.74 -5.51
C SER A 123 -9.90 -3.40 -4.77
N GLN A 124 -10.02 -2.28 -5.50
CA GLN A 124 -9.79 -0.91 -5.01
C GLN A 124 -8.37 -0.70 -4.46
N GLU A 125 -7.41 -1.50 -4.94
CA GLU A 125 -6.02 -1.45 -4.49
C GLU A 125 -5.16 -0.57 -5.40
N ASN A 126 -4.25 0.20 -4.81
CA ASN A 126 -3.19 0.88 -5.52
C ASN A 126 -2.05 -0.11 -5.82
N ILE A 127 -2.04 -0.69 -7.02
CA ILE A 127 -1.09 -1.74 -7.37
C ILE A 127 0.32 -1.21 -7.57
N THR A 128 0.48 0.06 -7.98
CA THR A 128 1.78 0.73 -8.05
C THR A 128 2.40 0.84 -6.66
N GLU A 129 1.61 1.30 -5.67
CA GLU A 129 2.08 1.44 -4.29
C GLU A 129 2.43 0.08 -3.68
N THR A 130 1.64 -0.95 -3.94
CA THR A 130 1.94 -2.32 -3.51
C THR A 130 3.26 -2.81 -4.07
N GLN A 131 3.54 -2.57 -5.35
CA GLN A 131 4.81 -2.96 -5.96
C GLN A 131 5.98 -2.10 -5.45
N LEU A 132 5.80 -0.78 -5.30
CA LEU A 132 6.79 0.12 -4.69
C LEU A 132 7.17 -0.33 -3.28
N ASN A 133 6.18 -0.73 -2.48
CA ASN A 133 6.39 -1.20 -1.12
C ASN A 133 7.22 -2.49 -1.08
N LYS A 134 7.07 -3.38 -2.06
CA LYS A 134 7.89 -4.59 -2.22
C LYS A 134 9.32 -4.25 -2.65
N ILE A 135 9.49 -3.44 -3.69
CA ILE A 135 10.81 -3.03 -4.21
C ILE A 135 11.63 -2.30 -3.14
N ASN A 136 10.95 -1.48 -2.33
CA ASN A 136 11.60 -0.71 -1.27
C ASN A 136 11.57 -1.44 0.10
N SER A 137 11.51 -2.77 0.12
CA SER A 137 11.69 -3.58 1.32
C SER A 137 13.12 -3.45 1.86
N ILE A 138 13.32 -3.76 3.13
CA ILE A 138 14.61 -3.61 3.81
C ILE A 138 14.95 -4.86 4.63
N ASN A 139 16.23 -5.07 4.93
CA ASN A 139 16.55 -5.91 6.07
C ASN A 139 16.31 -5.11 7.36
N ILE A 140 15.29 -5.50 8.13
CA ILE A 140 14.90 -4.76 9.33
C ILE A 140 16.03 -4.70 10.37
N ASN A 141 16.94 -5.67 10.37
CA ASN A 141 18.05 -5.75 11.32
C ASN A 141 19.14 -4.70 11.05
N ASP A 142 19.14 -4.09 9.87
CA ASP A 142 20.09 -3.02 9.52
C ASP A 142 19.66 -1.66 10.12
N LEU A 143 18.48 -1.59 10.73
CA LEU A 143 17.99 -0.36 11.35
C LEU A 143 18.74 -0.04 12.65
N PRO A 144 19.06 1.24 12.91
CA PRO A 144 19.77 1.66 14.12
C PRO A 144 18.82 1.74 15.32
N PHE A 145 18.39 0.59 15.85
CA PHE A 145 17.40 0.49 16.91
C PHE A 145 17.73 1.29 18.18
N GLN A 146 19.01 1.61 18.42
CA GLN A 146 19.43 2.50 19.52
C GLN A 146 18.82 3.91 19.45
N TYR A 147 18.41 4.35 18.26
CA TYR A 147 17.77 5.66 18.06
C TYR A 147 16.25 5.61 18.14
N ALA A 148 15.66 4.42 18.18
CA ALA A 148 14.21 4.26 18.27
C ALA A 148 13.69 4.42 19.71
N ILE A 149 12.39 4.68 19.81
CA ILE A 149 11.59 4.42 21.00
C ILE A 149 11.13 2.96 20.92
N LYS A 150 11.50 2.14 21.90
CA LYS A 150 11.11 0.71 21.96
C LYS A 150 9.82 0.54 22.76
N GLN A 151 8.82 -0.10 22.17
CA GLN A 151 7.61 -0.58 22.83
C GLN A 151 7.53 -2.11 22.67
N LYS A 152 7.26 -2.82 23.76
CA LYS A 152 7.12 -4.29 23.75
C LYS A 152 5.67 -4.67 24.10
N ASN A 153 5.07 -5.51 23.27
CA ASN A 153 3.76 -6.12 23.47
C ASN A 153 3.97 -7.64 23.68
N GLY A 154 3.42 -8.23 24.74
CA GLY A 154 3.54 -9.68 24.98
C GLY A 154 4.99 -10.18 25.00
N THR A 155 5.27 -11.29 24.30
CA THR A 155 6.63 -11.90 24.24
C THR A 155 7.65 -11.04 23.48
N GLY A 156 7.18 -10.24 22.51
CA GLY A 156 7.98 -9.30 21.72
C GLY A 156 8.83 -9.92 20.62
N GLU A 157 8.52 -11.14 20.18
CA GLU A 157 9.23 -11.87 19.13
C GLU A 157 9.14 -11.24 17.74
N ARG A 158 8.04 -10.53 17.42
CA ARG A 158 7.82 -9.92 16.10
C ARG A 158 8.43 -8.52 16.06
N VAL A 159 9.53 -8.33 15.34
CA VAL A 159 10.18 -7.01 15.22
C VAL A 159 9.48 -6.18 14.15
N ILE A 160 8.97 -5.01 14.53
CA ILE A 160 8.33 -4.06 13.62
C ILE A 160 9.02 -2.71 13.78
N ALA A 161 9.28 -2.01 12.69
CA ALA A 161 9.82 -0.66 12.72
C ALA A 161 8.83 0.31 12.09
N THR A 162 8.56 1.45 12.72
CA THR A 162 7.62 2.43 12.20
C THR A 162 8.20 3.84 12.29
N PHE A 163 8.02 4.62 11.24
CA PHE A 163 8.55 5.97 11.10
C PHE A 163 7.42 6.99 11.22
N PHE A 164 7.54 7.89 12.19
CA PHE A 164 6.56 8.96 12.43
C PHE A 164 7.22 10.32 12.44
N ASP A 165 6.55 11.29 11.83
CA ASP A 165 6.80 12.70 12.13
C ASP A 165 5.91 13.14 13.33
N PRO A 166 6.45 13.82 14.36
CA PRO A 166 5.66 14.35 15.49
C PRO A 166 4.57 15.36 15.13
N ASN A 167 4.56 15.89 13.90
CA ASN A 167 3.55 16.79 13.35
C ASN A 167 2.50 16.06 12.50
N CYS A 168 2.69 14.78 12.20
CA CYS A 168 1.72 14.00 11.44
C CYS A 168 0.53 13.61 12.32
N SER A 169 -0.68 14.12 12.05
CA SER A 169 -1.87 13.81 12.87
C SER A 169 -2.18 12.31 13.01
N PHE A 170 -1.72 11.46 12.08
CA PHE A 170 -1.92 10.02 12.09
C PHE A 170 -1.19 9.29 13.24
N TYR A 171 -0.16 9.86 13.88
CA TYR A 171 0.46 9.18 15.04
C TYR A 171 -0.54 8.89 16.16
N LYS A 172 -1.55 9.76 16.34
CA LYS A 172 -2.59 9.59 17.37
C LYS A 172 -3.47 8.37 17.11
N LYS A 173 -3.77 8.11 15.83
CA LYS A 173 -4.58 6.97 15.41
C LYS A 173 -3.75 5.68 15.32
N MET A 174 -2.53 5.76 14.79
CA MET A 174 -1.68 4.60 14.55
C MET A 174 -1.00 4.07 15.81
N SER A 175 -0.58 4.94 16.75
CA SER A 175 0.16 4.49 17.94
C SER A 175 -0.63 3.52 18.84
N PRO A 176 -1.95 3.69 19.08
CA PRO A 176 -2.75 2.69 19.78
C PRO A 176 -2.85 1.37 19.03
N GLU A 177 -2.99 1.40 17.70
CA GLU A 177 -3.08 0.21 16.85
C GLU A 177 -1.81 -0.64 16.91
N LEU A 178 -0.63 0.00 16.93
CA LEU A 178 0.65 -0.69 17.13
C LEU A 178 0.73 -1.41 18.48
N GLY A 179 0.03 -0.93 19.50
CA GLY A 179 -0.10 -1.61 20.80
C GLY A 179 -0.98 -2.86 20.78
N LYS A 180 -1.81 -3.02 19.74
CA LYS A 180 -2.71 -4.17 19.58
C LYS A 180 -2.06 -5.34 18.84
N VAL A 181 -0.91 -5.14 18.21
CA VAL A 181 -0.20 -6.22 17.51
C VAL A 181 0.38 -7.19 18.54
N PRO A 182 -0.04 -8.47 18.54
CA PRO A 182 0.37 -9.44 19.54
C PRO A 182 1.85 -9.78 19.40
N ASN A 183 2.53 -9.99 20.54
CA ASN A 183 3.92 -10.45 20.60
C ASN A 183 4.92 -9.61 19.79
N ALA A 184 4.64 -8.32 19.58
CA ALA A 184 5.49 -7.43 18.81
C ALA A 184 6.46 -6.61 19.68
N THR A 185 7.69 -6.47 19.22
CA THR A 185 8.57 -5.37 19.60
C THR A 185 8.46 -4.30 18.51
N VAL A 186 7.87 -3.16 18.86
CA VAL A 186 7.71 -2.01 17.99
C VAL A 186 8.84 -1.01 18.25
N TYR A 187 9.62 -0.74 17.22
CA TYR A 187 10.63 0.31 17.19
C TYR A 187 10.07 1.53 16.46
N ILE A 188 9.88 2.62 17.19
CA ILE A 188 9.35 3.87 16.67
C ILE A 188 10.51 4.81 16.40
N PHE A 189 10.74 5.11 15.13
CA PHE A 189 11.72 6.09 14.66
C PHE A 189 11.01 7.42 14.42
N LEU A 190 11.52 8.51 15.02
CA LEU A 190 11.00 9.84 14.73
C LEU A 190 11.68 10.39 13.48
N TYR A 191 10.91 10.59 12.42
CA TYR A 191 11.35 11.07 11.11
C TYR A 191 10.86 12.51 10.89
N PRO A 192 11.67 13.53 11.24
CA PRO A 192 11.25 14.93 11.21
C PRO A 192 11.32 15.51 9.78
N VAL A 193 10.32 15.23 8.96
CA VAL A 193 10.27 15.56 7.52
C VAL A 193 9.21 16.61 7.16
N LEU A 194 8.20 16.83 8.00
CA LEU A 194 7.04 17.64 7.65
C LEU A 194 7.22 19.15 7.89
N SER A 195 7.95 19.54 8.93
CA SER A 195 8.20 20.96 9.23
C SER A 195 9.47 21.15 10.06
N ALA A 196 9.96 22.40 10.10
CA ALA A 196 11.19 22.75 10.81
C ALA A 196 11.14 22.40 12.31
N ASP A 197 9.97 22.53 12.95
CA ASP A 197 9.78 22.21 14.35
C ASP A 197 9.63 20.70 14.63
N SER A 198 9.48 19.85 13.60
CA SER A 198 9.47 18.39 13.76
C SER A 198 10.75 17.88 14.41
N ALA A 199 11.90 18.48 14.10
CA ALA A 199 13.19 18.10 14.69
C ALA A 199 13.23 18.44 16.19
N ILE A 200 12.81 19.64 16.58
CA ILE A 200 12.74 20.08 17.97
C ILE A 200 11.80 19.17 18.78
N LYS A 201 10.62 18.86 18.23
CA LYS A 201 9.64 17.96 18.85
C LYS A 201 10.20 16.54 19.01
N SER A 202 10.93 16.06 18.00
CA SER A 202 11.59 14.76 18.06
C SER A 202 12.66 14.73 19.14
N GLU A 203 13.48 15.77 19.26
CA GLU A 203 14.50 15.90 20.33
C GLU A 203 13.86 15.90 21.72
N ILE A 204 12.77 16.64 21.93
CA ILE A 204 12.05 16.65 23.22
C ILE A 204 11.70 15.22 23.67
N ILE A 205 11.27 14.36 22.74
CA ILE A 205 10.87 12.97 23.04
C ILE A 205 12.09 12.06 23.16
N LEU A 206 13.03 12.12 22.22
CA LEU A 206 14.20 11.22 22.17
C LEU A 206 15.19 11.48 23.29
N CYS A 207 15.21 12.68 23.84
CA CYS A 207 16.13 13.08 24.90
C CYS A 207 15.51 12.96 26.29
N ALA A 208 14.26 12.51 26.39
CA ALA A 208 13.63 12.19 27.66
C ALA A 208 14.31 10.99 28.33
N ASP A 209 14.41 11.02 29.65
CA ASP A 209 14.94 9.92 30.47
C ASP A 209 14.24 8.59 30.17
N ASN A 210 12.93 8.66 29.94
CA ASN A 210 12.10 7.56 29.48
C ASN A 210 11.40 7.94 28.16
N ARG A 211 12.05 7.59 27.05
CA ARG A 211 11.54 7.83 25.68
C ARG A 211 10.14 7.28 25.45
N LEU A 212 9.85 6.07 25.95
CA LEU A 212 8.55 5.44 25.77
C LEU A 212 7.44 6.19 26.51
N GLN A 213 7.71 6.61 27.75
CA GLN A 213 6.76 7.42 28.51
C GLN A 213 6.56 8.79 27.85
N ALA A 214 7.62 9.42 27.35
CA ALA A 214 7.54 10.68 26.65
C ALA A 214 6.72 10.57 25.37
N TRP A 215 6.93 9.52 24.58
CA TRP A 215 6.12 9.21 23.40
C TRP A 215 4.65 9.00 23.74
N LYS A 216 4.33 8.19 24.76
CA LYS A 216 2.94 7.96 25.19
C LYS A 216 2.24 9.28 25.60
N GLN A 217 2.91 10.14 26.37
CA GLN A 217 2.37 11.46 26.72
C GLN A 217 2.20 12.35 25.48
N TRP A 218 3.15 12.29 24.54
CA TRP A 218 3.06 13.04 23.28
C TRP A 218 1.86 12.61 22.45
N VAL A 219 1.65 11.31 22.28
CA VAL A 219 0.51 10.73 21.57
C VAL A 219 -0.82 11.19 22.19
N GLU A 220 -0.93 11.12 23.52
CA GLU A 220 -2.14 11.46 24.26
C GLU A 220 -2.42 12.97 24.30
N ARG A 221 -1.39 13.78 24.61
CA ARG A 221 -1.54 15.19 25.03
C ARG A 221 -0.89 16.20 24.09
N GLY A 222 -0.10 15.75 23.13
CA GLY A 222 0.72 16.61 22.25
C GLY A 222 1.90 17.29 22.96
N LYS A 223 2.24 16.85 24.18
CA LYS A 223 3.36 17.36 24.98
C LYS A 223 3.84 16.30 25.95
N THR A 224 5.05 16.46 26.48
CA THR A 224 5.60 15.59 27.53
C THR A 224 6.21 16.41 28.67
N THR A 225 6.09 15.89 29.90
CA THR A 225 6.72 16.43 31.11
C THR A 225 7.83 15.51 31.62
N VAL A 226 8.19 14.47 30.88
CA VAL A 226 9.28 13.57 31.28
C VAL A 226 10.58 14.37 31.27
N PRO A 227 11.38 14.32 32.36
CA PRO A 227 12.67 15.01 32.40
C PRO A 227 13.58 14.58 31.24
N ARG A 228 14.45 15.49 30.81
CA ARG A 228 15.34 15.29 29.65
C ARG A 228 16.80 15.33 30.11
N LYS A 229 17.62 14.43 29.57
CA LYS A 229 19.09 14.57 29.65
C LYS A 229 19.57 15.44 28.51
N ARG A 230 20.79 15.99 28.65
CA ARG A 230 21.52 16.49 27.47
C ARG A 230 21.81 15.29 26.56
N CYS A 231 21.16 15.26 25.41
CA CYS A 231 21.40 14.32 24.33
C CYS A 231 22.19 15.03 23.22
N GLN A 232 22.86 14.26 22.36
CA GLN A 232 23.48 14.85 21.19
C GLN A 232 22.39 15.26 20.17
N PRO A 233 22.39 16.51 19.69
CA PRO A 233 21.40 17.00 18.71
C PRO A 233 21.60 16.42 17.30
N THR A 234 22.44 15.39 17.14
CA THR A 234 22.71 14.73 15.86
C THR A 234 21.71 13.63 15.53
N ILE A 235 21.05 13.03 16.53
CA ILE A 235 20.15 11.89 16.33
C ILE A 235 19.03 12.22 15.34
N THR A 236 18.42 13.41 15.43
CA THR A 236 17.35 13.83 14.51
C THR A 236 17.83 14.00 13.07
N LYS A 237 19.08 14.44 12.87
CA LYS A 237 19.70 14.51 11.54
C LYS A 237 19.95 13.12 10.97
N GLU A 238 20.44 12.20 11.80
CA GLU A 238 20.65 10.80 11.41
C GLU A 238 19.32 10.11 11.04
N LEU A 239 18.26 10.33 11.82
CA LEU A 239 16.93 9.79 11.51
C LEU A 239 16.30 10.40 10.26
N LEU A 240 16.49 11.70 10.03
CA LEU A 240 16.10 12.35 8.78
C LEU A 240 16.87 11.76 7.59
N SER A 241 18.17 11.56 7.72
CA SER A 241 18.99 10.93 6.67
C SER A 241 18.59 9.49 6.42
N LEU A 242 18.28 8.74 7.49
CA LEU A 242 17.82 7.35 7.40
C LEU A 242 16.50 7.28 6.62
N GLY A 243 15.48 8.06 7.00
CA GLY A 243 14.19 8.04 6.31
C GLY A 243 14.30 8.41 4.82
N LYS A 244 15.19 9.35 4.47
CA LYS A 244 15.52 9.68 3.07
C LYS A 244 16.20 8.51 2.35
N LYS A 245 17.21 7.89 2.97
CA LYS A 245 17.92 6.72 2.42
C LYS A 245 16.96 5.56 2.17
N LEU A 246 15.99 5.39 3.07
CA LEU A 246 14.92 4.39 2.94
C LEU A 246 13.80 4.85 1.99
N ASN A 247 13.89 5.98 1.29
CA ASN A 247 12.85 6.48 0.38
C ASN A 247 11.46 6.53 1.06
N ILE A 248 11.40 6.98 2.33
CA ILE A 248 10.14 7.17 3.05
C ILE A 248 9.52 8.50 2.62
N ARG A 249 8.39 8.42 1.94
CA ARG A 249 7.69 9.57 1.33
C ARG A 249 6.56 10.15 2.18
N GLY A 250 6.11 9.39 3.18
CA GLY A 250 5.04 9.79 4.06
C GLY A 250 5.11 9.07 5.40
N THR A 251 4.47 9.65 6.40
CA THR A 251 4.38 9.06 7.74
C THR A 251 2.89 8.85 8.11
N PRO A 252 2.53 7.76 8.81
CA PRO A 252 3.38 6.64 9.15
C PRO A 252 3.87 5.85 7.93
N THR A 253 5.03 5.22 8.08
CA THR A 253 5.48 4.11 7.23
C THR A 253 6.03 3.04 8.14
N THR A 254 5.59 1.80 7.97
CA THR A 254 5.92 0.66 8.83
C THR A 254 6.63 -0.42 8.03
N PHE A 255 7.69 -1.00 8.57
CA PHE A 255 8.37 -2.17 8.04
C PHE A 255 8.06 -3.37 8.92
N LEU A 256 7.62 -4.45 8.27
CA LEU A 256 7.26 -5.72 8.89
C LEU A 256 8.53 -6.54 9.23
N PRO A 257 8.43 -7.63 10.02
CA PRO A 257 9.58 -8.50 10.28
C PRO A 257 10.25 -9.01 8.99
N SER A 258 9.46 -9.28 7.94
CA SER A 258 9.93 -9.70 6.62
C SER A 258 10.64 -8.61 5.83
N GLY A 259 10.68 -7.37 6.34
CA GLY A 259 11.21 -6.22 5.63
C GLY A 259 10.23 -5.50 4.71
N GLU A 260 9.05 -6.08 4.46
CA GLU A 260 8.01 -5.46 3.62
C GLU A 260 7.60 -4.11 4.21
N ARG A 261 7.42 -3.13 3.32
CA ARG A 261 6.90 -1.80 3.67
C ARG A 261 5.38 -1.76 3.65
N VAL A 262 4.81 -1.06 4.62
CA VAL A 262 3.41 -0.65 4.68
C VAL A 262 3.36 0.86 4.84
N ALA A 263 3.02 1.56 3.76
CA ALA A 263 2.84 3.00 3.78
C ALA A 263 1.47 3.39 4.36
N GLY A 264 1.44 4.47 5.15
CA GLY A 264 0.22 5.01 5.71
C GLY A 264 -0.32 4.26 6.94
N PHE A 265 -1.54 4.62 7.31
CA PHE A 265 -2.23 4.03 8.45
C PHE A 265 -2.73 2.61 8.12
N ILE A 266 -2.59 1.70 9.08
CA ILE A 266 -3.16 0.36 9.04
C ILE A 266 -3.66 -0.01 10.43
N SER A 267 -4.78 -0.73 10.53
CA SER A 267 -5.28 -1.19 11.84
C SER A 267 -4.34 -2.23 12.44
N GLY A 268 -4.36 -2.38 13.77
CA GLY A 268 -3.51 -3.36 14.45
C GLY A 268 -3.84 -4.80 14.04
N LYS A 269 -5.11 -5.05 13.72
CA LYS A 269 -5.57 -6.33 13.19
C LYS A 269 -5.00 -6.59 11.80
N ASP A 270 -5.18 -5.66 10.86
CA ASP A 270 -4.72 -5.88 9.48
C ASP A 270 -3.19 -5.93 9.39
N LEU A 271 -2.52 -5.20 10.27
CA LEU A 271 -1.06 -5.27 10.41
C LEU A 271 -0.61 -6.64 10.93
N ALA A 272 -1.27 -7.19 11.95
CA ALA A 272 -1.00 -8.55 12.43
C ALA A 272 -1.25 -9.60 11.33
N ASP A 273 -2.38 -9.49 10.62
CA ASP A 273 -2.71 -10.38 9.51
C ASP A 273 -1.67 -10.33 8.38
N LYS A 274 -1.15 -9.13 8.06
CA LYS A 274 -0.04 -8.99 7.10
C LYS A 274 1.24 -9.66 7.58
N ILE A 275 1.61 -9.49 8.85
CA ILE A 275 2.81 -10.13 9.42
C ILE A 275 2.69 -11.65 9.35
N ASP A 276 1.53 -12.20 9.70
CA ASP A 276 1.30 -13.64 9.70
C ASP A 276 1.36 -14.21 8.28
N ARG A 277 0.74 -13.55 7.29
CA ARG A 277 0.82 -13.98 5.87
C ARG A 277 2.26 -14.04 5.36
N ASN A 278 3.09 -13.06 5.69
CA ASN A 278 4.47 -13.03 5.21
C ASN A 278 5.36 -14.08 5.89
N HIS A 279 5.09 -14.37 7.17
CA HIS A 279 5.78 -15.45 7.87
C HIS A 279 5.51 -16.81 7.21
N HIS A 280 4.29 -17.03 6.73
CA HIS A 280 3.93 -18.25 6.01
C HIS A 280 4.62 -18.38 4.65
N VAL A 281 4.82 -17.26 3.94
CA VAL A 281 5.58 -17.23 2.68
C VAL A 281 7.06 -17.56 2.90
N GLU A 282 7.68 -17.02 3.95
CA GLU A 282 9.08 -17.35 4.31
C GLU A 282 9.25 -18.83 4.72
N LEU A 283 8.24 -19.42 5.36
CA LEU A 283 8.24 -20.83 5.78
C LEU A 283 7.72 -21.81 4.71
N GLY A 284 7.35 -21.34 3.52
CA GLY A 284 6.84 -22.19 2.44
C GLY A 284 5.48 -22.86 2.73
N THR A 285 4.74 -22.37 3.73
CA THR A 285 3.43 -22.92 4.10
C THR A 285 2.30 -22.12 3.43
N PRO A 286 1.32 -22.74 2.75
CA PRO A 286 0.22 -22.00 2.13
C PRO A 286 -0.59 -21.20 3.16
N SER A 287 -0.90 -19.95 2.84
CA SER A 287 -1.84 -19.13 3.63
C SER A 287 -3.22 -19.80 3.64
N ARG A 288 -3.80 -19.98 4.84
CA ARG A 288 -5.12 -20.61 5.03
C ARG A 288 -6.21 -19.79 4.32
N PRO A 289 -7.19 -20.45 3.64
CA PRO A 289 -8.29 -19.78 2.95
C PRO A 289 -9.17 -18.96 3.89
#